data_AF-A0A1I4HBE1-F1
#
_entry.id   AF-A0A1I4HBE1-F1
#
_cell.length_a   1.000
_cell.length_b   1.000
_cell.length_c   1.000
_cell.angle_alpha   90.00
_cell.angle_beta   90.00
_cell.angle_gamma   90.00
#
_symmetry.space_group_name_H-M   'P 1'
#
loop_
_entity.id
_entity.type
_entity.pdbx_description
1 polymer ?
#
loop_
_entity_poly.entity_id
_entity_poly.type
_entity_poly.pdbx_seq_one_letter_code
_entity_poly.pdbx_strand_id
1 'polypeptide(L)' 'MTGIPTALHLTESELKMFMNTYKQHMSAIGTEECDQYAIRNITKVKRNIPERCFEVYFKNGEWFKYYTNGTLG' A
#
# COMPACT_ATOMS: atom_id res chain seq x y z
N MET A 1 -9.89 -10.76 11.79
CA MET A 1 -8.94 -9.78 11.20
C MET A 1 -9.39 -9.50 9.78
N THR A 2 -9.77 -8.27 9.50
CA THR A 2 -10.16 -7.78 8.16
C THR A 2 -8.90 -7.65 7.31
N GLY A 3 -8.50 -8.75 6.65
CA GLY A 3 -7.38 -8.75 5.72
C GLY A 3 -7.73 -7.95 4.46
N ILE A 4 -6.73 -7.31 3.85
CA ILE A 4 -6.87 -6.67 2.54
C ILE A 4 -6.92 -7.80 1.51
N PRO A 5 -8.03 -8.03 0.78
CA PRO A 5 -8.18 -9.18 -0.13
C PRO A 5 -7.07 -9.26 -1.18
N THR A 6 -6.60 -8.10 -1.64
CA THR A 6 -5.54 -7.96 -2.65
C THR A 6 -4.13 -8.18 -2.09
N ALA A 7 -3.97 -8.29 -0.78
CA ALA A 7 -2.71 -8.51 -0.08
C ALA A 7 -2.69 -9.81 0.75
N LEU A 8 -3.63 -10.74 0.52
CA LEU A 8 -3.70 -12.03 1.25
C LEU A 8 -2.44 -12.90 1.13
N HIS A 9 -1.65 -12.68 0.09
CA HIS A 9 -0.39 -13.38 -0.14
C HIS A 9 0.76 -12.85 0.73
N LEU A 10 0.60 -11.69 1.39
CA LEU A 10 1.58 -11.10 2.30
C LEU A 10 1.63 -11.88 3.63
N THR A 11 2.84 -12.08 4.16
CA THR A 11 3.00 -12.55 5.53
C THR A 11 2.56 -11.46 6.51
N GLU A 12 2.31 -11.80 7.78
CA GLU A 12 1.94 -10.82 8.80
C GLU A 12 2.98 -9.70 8.95
N SER A 13 4.26 -10.02 8.82
CA SER A 13 5.35 -9.04 8.91
C SER A 13 5.34 -8.07 7.73
N GLU A 14 5.14 -8.57 6.52
CA GLU A 14 5.02 -7.73 5.32
C GLU A 14 3.75 -6.90 5.34
N LEU A 15 2.64 -7.47 5.79
CA LEU A 15 1.38 -6.74 5.98
C LEU A 15 1.59 -5.59 6.98
N LYS A 16 2.32 -5.81 8.07
CA LYS A 16 2.67 -4.76 9.03
C LYS A 16 3.51 -3.65 8.39
N MET A 17 4.52 -4.00 7.59
CA MET A 17 5.35 -3.03 6.86
C MET A 17 4.54 -2.23 5.83
N PHE A 18 3.71 -2.94 5.06
CA PHE A 18 2.77 -2.34 4.11
C PHE A 18 1.84 -1.35 4.81
N MET A 19 1.23 -1.75 5.93
CA MET A 19 0.29 -0.90 6.68
C MET A 19 0.98 0.30 7.32
N ASN A 20 2.25 0.18 7.71
CA ASN A 20 3.03 1.30 8.21
C ASN A 20 3.23 2.37 7.13
N THR A 21 3.67 1.94 5.94
CA THR A 21 3.88 2.84 4.79
C THR A 21 2.56 3.42 4.28
N TYR A 22 1.50 2.61 4.24
CA TYR A 22 0.15 3.06 3.90
C TYR A 22 -0.32 4.19 4.82
N LYS A 23 -0.15 4.04 6.14
CA LYS A 23 -0.53 5.10 7.10
C LYS A 23 0.24 6.39 6.87
N GLN A 24 1.54 6.29 6.55
CA GLN A 24 2.35 7.47 6.23
C GLN A 24 1.87 8.13 4.94
N HIS A 25 1.60 7.34 3.89
CA HIS A 25 1.02 7.84 2.65
C HIS A 25 -0.28 8.60 2.94
N MET A 26 -1.22 7.99 3.66
CA MET A 26 -2.49 8.62 4.02
C MET A 26 -2.33 9.89 4.88
N SER A 27 -1.26 9.99 5.69
CA SER A 27 -0.98 11.20 6.46
C SER A 27 -0.37 12.33 5.64
N ALA A 28 0.27 12.00 4.51
CA ALA A 28 0.89 12.97 3.61
C ALA A 28 -0.10 13.49 2.55
N ILE A 29 -1.12 12.69 2.21
CA ILE A 29 -2.15 13.06 1.25
C ILE A 29 -3.19 13.98 1.90
N GLY A 30 -3.66 14.99 1.17
CA GLY A 30 -4.73 15.88 1.61
C GLY A 30 -6.09 15.17 1.77
N THR A 31 -7.02 15.80 2.49
CA THR A 31 -8.36 15.24 2.78
C THR A 31 -9.20 14.97 1.52
N GLU A 32 -8.98 15.70 0.44
CA GLU A 32 -9.73 15.55 -0.82
C GLU A 32 -9.30 14.31 -1.62
N GLU A 33 -8.02 13.96 -1.56
CA GLU A 33 -7.44 12.82 -2.29
C GLU A 33 -7.43 11.52 -1.46
N CYS A 34 -7.66 11.64 -0.15
CA CYS A 34 -7.73 10.52 0.80
C CYS A 34 -8.70 9.41 0.36
N ASP A 35 -9.82 9.75 -0.29
CA ASP A 35 -10.76 8.74 -0.78
C ASP A 35 -10.16 7.88 -1.89
N GLN A 36 -9.42 8.50 -2.82
CA GLN A 36 -8.85 7.82 -4.00
C GLN A 36 -7.86 6.73 -3.59
N TYR A 37 -7.09 6.99 -2.53
CA TYR A 37 -6.07 6.08 -2.00
C TYR A 37 -6.53 5.24 -0.81
N ALA A 38 -7.83 5.21 -0.52
CA ALA A 38 -8.37 4.36 0.53
C ALA A 38 -8.06 2.87 0.26
N ILE A 39 -7.88 2.06 1.31
CA ILE A 39 -7.62 0.61 1.20
C ILE A 39 -8.59 -0.11 0.25
N ARG A 40 -9.88 0.28 0.28
CA ARG A 40 -10.93 -0.29 -0.59
C ARG A 40 -10.74 -0.03 -2.09
N ASN A 41 -9.88 0.93 -2.42
CA ASN A 41 -9.53 1.30 -3.78
C ASN A 41 -8.23 0.65 -4.25
N ILE A 42 -7.55 -0.14 -3.41
CA ILE A 42 -6.41 -0.94 -3.81
C ILE A 42 -6.90 -2.12 -4.65
N THR A 43 -6.49 -2.16 -5.90
CA THR A 43 -6.86 -3.21 -6.87
C THR A 43 -5.85 -4.35 -6.88
N LYS A 44 -4.59 -4.06 -6.57
CA LYS A 44 -3.50 -5.03 -6.61
C LYS A 44 -2.36 -4.62 -5.70
N VAL A 45 -1.77 -5.59 -5.02
CA VAL A 45 -0.48 -5.45 -4.34
C VAL A 45 0.48 -6.46 -4.94
N LYS A 46 1.68 -6.03 -5.33
CA LYS A 46 2.71 -6.91 -5.89
C LYS A 46 4.01 -6.74 -5.11
N ARG A 47 4.62 -7.86 -4.72
CA ARG A 47 5.96 -7.86 -4.13
C ARG A 47 6.99 -7.59 -5.20
N ASN A 48 7.88 -6.65 -4.95
CA ASN A 48 9.09 -6.41 -5.72
C ASN A 48 10.29 -6.69 -4.81
N ILE A 49 10.74 -7.95 -4.81
CA ILE A 49 11.85 -8.44 -3.98
C ILE A 49 13.17 -7.73 -4.34
N PRO A 50 13.52 -7.53 -5.63
CA PRO A 50 14.74 -6.80 -6.00
C PRO A 50 14.83 -5.40 -5.39
N GLU A 51 13.74 -4.63 -5.41
CA GLU A 51 13.69 -3.26 -4.87
C GLU A 51 13.24 -3.18 -3.41
N ARG A 52 12.95 -4.32 -2.76
CA ARG A 52 12.44 -4.42 -1.39
C ARG A 52 11.23 -3.51 -1.15
N CYS A 53 10.26 -3.56 -2.06
CA CYS A 53 9.04 -2.75 -1.97
C CYS A 53 7.78 -3.53 -2.38
N PHE A 54 6.63 -2.94 -2.06
CA PHE A 54 5.32 -3.37 -2.53
C PHE A 54 4.81 -2.36 -3.55
N GLU A 55 4.51 -2.83 -4.76
CA GLU A 55 3.83 -2.03 -5.77
C GLU A 55 2.32 -2.09 -5.48
N VAL A 56 1.73 -0.94 -5.18
CA VAL A 56 0.34 -0.80 -4.74
C VAL A 56 -0.43 -0.06 -5.81
N TYR A 57 -1.37 -0.74 -6.46
CA TYR A 57 -2.18 -0.19 -7.55
C TYR A 57 -3.55 0.21 -7.03
N PHE A 58 -4.02 1.39 -7.45
CA PHE A 58 -5.30 1.97 -7.06
C PHE A 58 -6.29 1.99 -8.24
N LYS A 59 -7.58 2.15 -7.93
CA LYS A 59 -8.66 2.22 -8.94
C LYS A 59 -8.58 3.44 -9.85
N ASN A 60 -7.95 4.52 -9.40
CA ASN A 60 -7.74 5.72 -10.19
C ASN A 60 -6.67 5.55 -11.29
N GLY A 61 -6.01 4.38 -11.36
CA GLY A 61 -4.97 4.06 -12.33
C GLY A 61 -3.56 4.37 -11.84
N GLU A 62 -3.43 5.04 -10.71
CA GLU A 62 -2.13 5.33 -10.09
C GLU A 62 -1.62 4.15 -9.28
N TRP A 63 -0.31 4.15 -9.07
CA TRP A 63 0.34 3.16 -8.24
C TRP A 63 1.57 3.76 -7.58
N PHE A 64 1.91 3.23 -6.41
CA PHE A 64 3.02 3.70 -5.59
C PHE A 64 3.90 2.53 -5.16
N LYS A 65 5.17 2.81 -4.91
CA LYS A 65 6.10 1.87 -4.28
C LYS A 65 6.11 2.10 -2.78
N TYR A 66 5.66 1.11 -2.02
CA TYR A 66 5.78 1.11 -0.57
C TYR A 66 7.03 0.33 -0.17
N TYR A 67 8.09 1.03 0.16
CA TYR A 67 9.35 0.41 0.54
C TYR A 67 9.26 -0.19 1.95
N THR A 68 9.95 -1.30 2.19
CA THR A 68 9.91 -2.01 3.49
C THR A 68 10.52 -1.21 4.64
N ASN A 69 11.25 -0.13 4.34
CA ASN A 69 11.79 0.83 5.31
C ASN A 69 10.76 1.88 5.76
N GLY A 70 9.53 1.85 5.22
CA GLY A 70 8.47 2.79 5.56
C GLY A 70 8.35 3.99 4.63
N THR A 71 9.21 4.15 3.63
CA THR A 71 9.12 5.26 2.67
C THR A 71 8.21 4.92 1.49
N LEU A 72 7.62 5.94 0.87
CA LEU A 72 6.88 5.80 -0.39
C LEU A 72 7.66 6.46 -1.55
N GLY A 73 7.42 5.99 -2.77
CA GLY A 73 7.94 6.63 -4.00
C GLY A 73 7.33 6.04 -5.25
#